data_AF-A0A661FQW4-F1
#
_entry.id   AF-A0A661FQW4-F1
#
_cell.length_a   1.000
_cell.length_b   1.000
_cell.length_c   1.000
_cell.angle_alpha   90.00
_cell.angle_beta   90.00
_cell.angle_gamma   90.00
#
_symmetry.space_group_name_H-M   'P 1'
#
loop_
_entity.id
_entity.type
_entity.pdbx_description
1 polymer ?
#
loop_
_entity_poly.entity_id
_entity_poly.type
_entity_poly.pdbx_seq_one_letter_code
_entity_poly.pdbx_strand_id
1 'polypeptide(L)' 'MPALTIKNIPTGLYNELKHAAEQRHRSINSEVIVCFKETLFPKKHSAKDRLAGIQALRSQIEPNSTSIFLL' A
#
# COMPACT_ATOMS: atom_id res chain seq x y z
N MET A 1 -11.37 -7.04 -22.91
CA MET A 1 -10.71 -6.63 -21.64
C MET A 1 -10.01 -7.85 -21.07
N PRO A 2 -8.78 -7.74 -20.54
CA PRO A 2 -8.09 -8.87 -19.93
C PRO A 2 -8.88 -9.37 -18.71
N ALA A 3 -8.88 -10.68 -18.51
CA ALA A 3 -9.56 -11.35 -17.40
C ALA A 3 -8.60 -12.30 -16.70
N LEU A 4 -8.76 -12.43 -15.38
CA LEU A 4 -8.03 -13.39 -14.56
C LEU A 4 -9.04 -14.33 -13.91
N THR A 5 -8.78 -15.64 -13.96
CA THR A 5 -9.55 -16.65 -13.25
C THR A 5 -8.67 -17.30 -12.20
N ILE A 6 -9.11 -17.28 -10.95
CA ILE A 6 -8.45 -17.98 -9.85
C ILE A 6 -9.21 -19.28 -9.63
N LYS A 7 -8.57 -20.42 -9.91
CA LYS A 7 -9.14 -21.75 -9.68
C LYS A 7 -8.72 -22.28 -8.31
N ASN A 8 -9.53 -23.15 -7.73
CA ASN A 8 -9.23 -23.87 -6.49
C ASN A 8 -8.93 -22.95 -5.29
N ILE A 9 -9.64 -21.83 -5.17
CA ILE A 9 -9.54 -20.98 -3.97
C ILE A 9 -10.01 -21.80 -2.75
N PRO A 10 -9.22 -21.87 -1.66
CA PRO A 10 -9.65 -22.49 -0.42
C PRO A 10 -10.95 -21.85 0.10
N THR A 11 -11.92 -22.66 0.53
CA THR A 11 -13.25 -22.15 0.93
C THR A 11 -13.18 -21.08 2.01
N GLY A 12 -12.28 -21.24 3.00
CA GLY A 12 -12.06 -20.22 4.04
C GLY A 12 -11.61 -18.88 3.45
N LEU A 13 -10.69 -18.90 2.48
CA LEU A 13 -10.20 -17.69 1.82
C LEU A 13 -11.29 -17.01 0.99
N TYR A 14 -12.13 -17.79 0.29
CA TYR A 14 -13.27 -17.23 -0.44
C TYR A 14 -14.27 -16.55 0.50
N ASN A 15 -14.55 -17.15 1.66
CA ASN A 15 -15.48 -16.59 2.64
C ASN A 15 -14.96 -15.28 3.23
N GLU A 16 -13.68 -15.22 3.61
CA GLU A 16 -13.04 -13.98 4.09
C GLU A 16 -13.09 -12.89 3.02
N LEU A 17 -12.78 -13.24 1.76
CA LEU A 17 -12.84 -12.31 0.65
C LEU A 17 -14.26 -11.77 0.41
N LYS A 18 -15.27 -12.63 0.51
CA LYS A 18 -16.68 -12.24 0.41
C LYS A 18 -17.07 -11.30 1.55
N HIS A 19 -16.68 -11.63 2.78
CA HIS A 19 -16.97 -10.82 3.95
C HIS A 19 -16.33 -9.42 3.85
N ALA A 20 -15.06 -9.34 3.46
CA ALA A 20 -14.36 -8.07 3.24
C ALA A 20 -15.05 -7.22 2.15
N ALA A 21 -15.48 -7.85 1.06
CA ALA A 21 -16.18 -7.17 -0.02
C ALA A 21 -17.53 -6.59 0.45
N GLU A 22 -18.30 -7.35 1.23
CA GLU A 22 -19.57 -6.91 1.84
C GLU A 22 -19.37 -5.73 2.79
N GLN A 23 -18.39 -5.83 3.70
CA GLN A 23 -18.04 -4.75 4.63
C GLN A 23 -17.65 -3.44 3.91
N ARG A 24 -16.97 -3.56 2.77
CA ARG A 24 -16.52 -2.42 1.95
C ARG A 24 -17.54 -2.01 0.88
N HIS A 25 -18.75 -2.57 0.91
CA HIS A 25 -19.84 -2.31 -0.02
C HIS A 25 -19.43 -2.40 -1.49
N ARG A 26 -18.64 -3.42 -1.84
CA ARG A 26 -18.17 -3.66 -3.21
C ARG A 26 -18.30 -5.12 -3.62
N SER A 27 -18.22 -5.38 -4.92
CA SER A 27 -18.18 -6.76 -5.42
C SER A 27 -16.85 -7.43 -5.09
N ILE A 28 -16.84 -8.77 -5.03
CA ILE A 28 -15.63 -9.58 -4.84
C ILE A 28 -14.58 -9.26 -5.90
N ASN A 29 -14.99 -9.07 -7.16
CA ASN A 29 -14.06 -8.69 -8.23
C ASN A 29 -13.35 -7.35 -7.92
N SER A 30 -14.10 -6.34 -7.48
CA SER A 30 -13.53 -5.05 -7.09
C SER A 30 -12.64 -5.14 -5.85
N GLU A 31 -12.98 -6.01 -4.89
CA GLU A 31 -12.15 -6.32 -3.72
C GLU A 31 -10.79 -6.88 -4.14
N VAL A 32 -10.78 -7.92 -4.99
CA VAL A 32 -9.54 -8.54 -5.49
C VAL A 32 -8.68 -7.52 -6.25
N ILE A 33 -9.31 -6.70 -7.10
CA ILE A 33 -8.60 -5.64 -7.84
C ILE A 33 -7.94 -4.65 -6.88
N VAL A 34 -8.60 -4.25 -5.80
CA VAL A 34 -8.00 -3.33 -4.82
C VAL A 34 -6.87 -4.00 -4.05
N CYS A 35 -7.03 -5.24 -3.62
CA CYS A 35 -5.96 -6.01 -2.97
C CYS A 35 -4.71 -6.12 -3.88
N PHE A 36 -4.91 -6.39 -5.17
CA PHE A 36 -3.82 -6.36 -6.16
C PHE A 36 -3.21 -4.98 -6.32
N LYS A 37 -4.03 -3.91 -6.33
CA LYS A 37 -3.50 -2.54 -6.42
C LYS A 37 -2.60 -2.22 -5.23
N GLU A 38 -3.00 -2.58 -4.04
CA GLU A 38 -2.25 -2.30 -2.80
C GLU A 38 -0.97 -3.14 -2.69
N THR A 39 -0.99 -4.38 -3.22
CA THR A 39 0.13 -5.32 -3.13
C THR A 39 1.14 -5.14 -4.27
N LEU A 40 0.67 -4.94 -5.50
CA LEU A 40 1.51 -4.90 -6.70
C LEU A 40 2.03 -3.50 -7.02
N PHE A 41 1.34 -2.44 -6.58
CA PHE A 41 1.79 -1.07 -6.83
C PHE A 41 2.36 -0.50 -5.54
N PRO A 42 3.55 0.12 -5.59
CA PRO A 42 4.04 0.88 -4.45
C PRO A 42 3.00 1.92 -4.08
N LYS A 43 2.66 2.03 -2.79
CA LYS A 43 1.82 3.12 -2.27
C LYS A 43 2.45 4.41 -2.79
N LYS A 44 1.77 5.09 -3.72
CA LYS A 44 2.21 6.40 -4.20
C LYS A 44 2.09 7.35 -3.02
N HIS A 45 3.15 7.46 -2.23
CA HIS A 45 3.31 8.60 -1.33
C HIS A 45 3.19 9.83 -2.20
N SER A 46 2.17 10.65 -1.94
CA SER A 46 2.07 11.93 -2.62
C SER A 46 3.35 12.72 -2.35
N ALA A 47 3.66 13.71 -3.21
CA ALA A 47 4.78 14.61 -2.94
C ALA A 47 4.68 15.21 -1.52
N LYS A 48 3.45 15.44 -1.04
CA LYS A 48 3.15 15.90 0.31
C LYS A 48 3.52 14.87 1.39
N ASP A 49 3.17 13.60 1.22
CA ASP A 49 3.51 12.54 2.19
C ASP A 49 5.02 12.33 2.27
N ARG A 50 5.70 12.43 1.12
CA ARG A 50 7.15 12.34 1.04
C ARG A 50 7.82 13.54 1.71
N LEU A 51 7.31 14.75 1.50
CA LEU A 51 7.79 15.96 2.19
C LEU A 51 7.56 15.88 3.70
N ALA A 52 6.39 15.41 4.15
CA ALA A 52 6.09 15.21 5.56
C ALA A 52 7.07 14.22 6.22
N GLY A 53 7.37 13.11 5.54
CA GLY A 53 8.39 12.16 5.99
C GLY A 53 9.78 12.79 6.11
N ILE A 54 10.21 13.58 5.11
CA ILE A 54 11.50 14.29 5.13
C ILE A 54 11.56 15.30 6.29
N GLN A 55 10.48 16.05 6.52
CA GLN A 55 10.41 17.02 7.62
C GLN A 55 10.49 16.31 8.98
N ALA A 56 9.74 15.22 9.17
CA ALA A 56 9.78 14.43 10.39
C ALA A 56 11.18 13.84 10.65
N LEU A 57 11.87 13.37 9.61
CA LEU A 57 13.26 12.91 9.70
C LEU A 57 14.21 14.04 10.08
N ARG A 58 14.09 15.22 9.46
CA ARG A 58 14.93 16.38 9.79
C ARG A 58 14.76 16.85 11.23
N SER A 59 13.53 16.85 11.75
CA SER A 59 13.27 17.24 13.15
C SER A 59 13.88 16.27 14.18
N GLN A 60 14.24 15.06 13.76
CA GLN A 60 14.92 14.07 14.60
C GLN A 60 16.45 14.15 14.51
N ILE A 61 16.98 14.96 13.60
CA ILE A 61 18.43 15.11 13.38
C ILE A 61 18.85 16.48 13.89
N GLU A 62 19.75 16.50 14.88
CA GLU A 62 20.36 17.74 15.36
C GLU A 62 21.10 18.45 14.21
N PRO A 63 20.86 19.76 13.98
CA PRO A 63 21.30 20.50 12.79
C PRO A 63 22.83 20.61 12.60
N ASN A 64 23.63 19.98 13.46
CA ASN A 64 25.10 20.04 13.42
C ASN A 64 25.79 18.66 13.50
N SER A 65 25.05 17.56 13.31
CA SER A 65 25.62 16.19 13.43
C SER A 65 26.32 15.68 12.17
N THR A 66 26.35 16.45 11.08
CA THR A 66 27.07 16.09 9.85
C THR A 66 28.32 16.94 9.73
N SER A 67 29.42 16.45 10.32
CA SER A 67 30.75 16.85 9.91
C SER A 67 30.97 16.27 8.51
N ILE A 68 30.60 17.02 7.48
CA ILE A 68 30.91 16.66 6.09
C ILE A 68 32.39 16.96 5.91
N PHE A 69 33.23 15.93 6.08
CA PHE A 69 34.63 15.98 5.73
C PHE A 69 34.71 16.06 4.19
N LEU A 70 34.78 17.28 3.66
CA LEU A 70 35.16 17.52 2.27
C LEU A 70 36.69 17.40 2.21
N LEU A 71 37.18 16.32 1.60
CA LEU A 71 38.53 16.20 1.06
C LEU A 71 38.63 16.96 -0.26
#